data_AF-A0A7R9JHD4-F1
#
_entry.id   AF-A0A7R9JHD4-F1
#
_cell.length_a   1.000
_cell.length_b   1.000
_cell.length_c   1.000
_cell.angle_alpha   90.00
_cell.angle_beta   90.00
_cell.angle_gamma   90.00
#
_symmetry.space_group_name_H-M   'P 1'
#
loop_
_entity.id
_entity.type
_entity.pdbx_description
1 polymer ?
#
loop_
_entity_poly.entity_id
_entity_poly.type
_entity_poly.pdbx_seq_one_letter_code
_entity_poly.pdbx_strand_id
1 'polypeptide(L)'
;MTATTLLTGSCRQTVKCTRSTHGITSAFDPICFVSSNSQQVAYRTANLELPKMDKPELSKINVGTDLPNFPPGPLDQYRGRASFDWKRMKLFIEDERLLKFKLDVWKKMESDSPLFQHPQNTPTLDEYRRLTTLRVNRIRDYNFVPLDVAIEDPIKPLTLIILLYEYDASLSLKYAIPFGFFFNALLALGQPKHLEFLDAANKEKVG
;
A
#
# COMPACT_ATOMS: atom_id res chain seq x y z
N MET A 1 8.71 25.64 -56.57
CA MET A 1 9.63 24.59 -57.05
C MET A 1 10.59 24.26 -55.91
N THR A 2 10.53 23.00 -55.45
CA THR A 2 11.53 22.16 -54.72
C THR A 2 12.23 22.75 -53.49
N ALA A 3 12.01 22.28 -52.24
CA ALA A 3 12.17 20.95 -51.61
C ALA A 3 13.63 20.57 -51.26
N THR A 4 13.94 20.41 -49.96
CA THR A 4 14.92 19.43 -49.42
C THR A 4 14.60 19.07 -47.95
N THR A 5 14.85 17.81 -47.61
CA THR A 5 14.21 16.93 -46.64
C THR A 5 14.99 16.77 -45.32
N LEU A 6 14.28 16.59 -44.19
CA LEU A 6 14.80 16.09 -42.91
C LEU A 6 14.76 14.55 -42.87
N LEU A 7 15.87 13.89 -42.56
CA LEU A 7 15.94 12.44 -42.33
C LEU A 7 16.02 12.11 -40.83
N THR A 8 15.04 11.35 -40.38
CA THR A 8 14.90 10.66 -39.10
C THR A 8 15.86 9.47 -38.99
N GLY A 9 16.61 9.34 -37.90
CA GLY A 9 17.45 8.19 -37.59
C GLY A 9 16.85 7.31 -36.48
N SER A 10 16.30 6.16 -36.87
CA SER A 10 15.86 5.06 -36.00
C SER A 10 17.05 4.15 -35.68
N CYS A 11 17.40 3.96 -34.40
CA CYS A 11 18.44 3.01 -33.99
C CYS A 11 17.78 1.65 -33.67
N ARG A 12 17.76 0.75 -34.66
CA ARG A 12 17.37 -0.66 -34.51
C ARG A 12 18.61 -1.49 -34.82
N GLN A 13 19.39 -1.87 -33.80
CA GLN A 13 20.52 -2.78 -34.00
C GLN A 13 20.04 -4.22 -33.82
N THR A 14 19.94 -4.94 -34.92
CA THR A 14 19.75 -6.39 -35.00
C THR A 14 21.08 -7.09 -34.70
N VAL A 15 21.11 -7.92 -33.65
CA VAL A 15 22.25 -8.81 -33.37
C VAL A 15 22.10 -10.07 -34.22
N LYS A 16 23.10 -10.35 -35.07
CA LYS A 16 23.22 -11.62 -35.81
C LYS A 16 23.75 -12.70 -34.85
N CYS A 17 22.92 -13.70 -34.55
CA CYS A 17 23.39 -14.95 -33.95
C CYS A 17 23.84 -15.91 -35.05
N THR A 18 25.15 -16.17 -35.16
CA THR A 18 25.68 -17.30 -35.92
C THR A 18 25.78 -18.51 -34.98
N ARG A 19 24.97 -19.53 -35.26
CA ARG A 19 24.95 -20.82 -34.56
C ARG A 19 26.01 -21.73 -35.17
N SER A 20 27.06 -22.06 -34.41
CA SER A 20 27.96 -23.15 -34.74
C SER A 20 27.61 -24.36 -33.87
N THR A 21 27.27 -25.46 -34.52
CA THR A 21 27.01 -26.77 -33.91
C THR A 21 28.31 -27.54 -33.77
N HIS A 22 28.61 -28.06 -32.58
CA HIS A 22 29.01 -29.47 -32.31
C HIS A 22 29.52 -29.65 -30.87
N GLY A 23 29.11 -30.76 -30.24
CA GLY A 23 30.00 -31.57 -29.38
C GLY A 23 30.12 -31.23 -27.89
N ILE A 24 29.25 -31.84 -27.08
CA ILE A 24 29.43 -32.44 -25.74
C ILE A 24 30.83 -32.27 -25.10
N THR A 25 30.92 -31.64 -23.92
CA THR A 25 31.44 -32.24 -22.65
C THR A 25 31.24 -31.26 -21.48
N SER A 26 31.10 -31.83 -20.28
CA SER A 26 30.93 -31.16 -19.00
C SER A 26 32.13 -30.29 -18.59
N ALA A 27 31.90 -29.02 -18.29
CA ALA A 27 32.64 -28.27 -17.28
C ALA A 27 31.83 -27.00 -16.96
N PHE A 28 31.58 -26.76 -15.67
CA PHE A 28 31.19 -25.45 -15.19
C PHE A 28 32.34 -24.49 -15.49
N ASP A 29 32.24 -23.70 -16.55
CA ASP A 29 33.16 -22.58 -16.77
C ASP A 29 32.64 -21.32 -16.06
N PRO A 30 33.53 -20.60 -15.34
CA PRO A 30 33.16 -19.53 -14.43
C PRO A 30 32.69 -18.30 -15.21
N ILE A 31 31.63 -17.67 -14.70
CA ILE A 31 31.22 -16.33 -15.15
C ILE A 31 32.42 -15.40 -14.97
N CYS A 32 33.03 -14.98 -16.08
CA CYS A 32 34.01 -13.92 -16.09
C CYS A 32 33.34 -12.64 -15.54
N PHE A 33 33.65 -12.31 -14.28
CA PHE A 33 33.30 -11.04 -13.68
C PHE A 33 34.16 -9.96 -14.34
N VAL A 34 33.63 -9.31 -15.37
CA VAL A 34 34.25 -8.11 -15.95
C VAL A 34 34.10 -7.00 -14.92
N SER A 35 35.15 -6.84 -14.11
CA SER A 35 35.42 -5.68 -13.26
C SER A 35 35.46 -4.42 -14.14
N SER A 36 34.30 -3.80 -14.33
CA SER A 36 34.19 -2.49 -14.98
C SER A 36 34.06 -1.41 -13.92
N ASN A 37 35.14 -0.63 -13.82
CA ASN A 37 35.23 0.74 -13.34
C ASN A 37 34.43 1.12 -12.08
N SER A 38 35.18 1.30 -11.00
CA SER A 38 34.85 2.16 -9.86
C SER A 38 34.63 3.61 -10.31
N GLN A 39 33.45 3.93 -10.83
CA GLN A 39 32.96 5.30 -10.83
C GLN A 39 32.33 5.56 -9.46
N GLN A 40 33.08 6.26 -8.61
CA GLN A 40 32.51 6.93 -7.45
C GLN A 40 31.53 7.99 -7.95
N VAL A 41 30.23 7.72 -7.84
CA VAL A 41 29.19 8.72 -8.03
C VAL A 41 29.23 9.64 -6.82
N ALA A 42 29.93 10.77 -6.95
CA ALA A 42 29.88 11.84 -5.96
C ALA A 42 28.46 12.43 -5.94
N TYR A 43 27.71 12.16 -4.87
CA TYR A 43 26.45 12.86 -4.62
C TYR A 43 26.79 14.33 -4.32
N ARG A 44 26.43 15.21 -5.24
CA ARG A 44 26.55 16.65 -5.04
C ARG A 44 25.51 17.03 -3.99
N THR A 45 25.94 17.39 -2.79
CA THR A 45 25.06 17.99 -1.78
C THR A 45 24.61 19.36 -2.28
N ALA A 46 23.56 19.38 -3.11
CA ALA A 46 22.78 20.58 -3.28
C ALA A 46 22.21 20.91 -1.90
N ASN A 47 22.49 22.11 -1.40
CA ASN A 47 21.76 22.67 -0.28
C ASN A 47 20.30 22.82 -0.72
N LEU A 48 19.54 21.73 -0.57
CA LEU A 48 18.11 21.73 -0.73
C LEU A 48 17.59 22.47 0.50
N GLU A 49 17.41 23.77 0.38
CA GLU A 49 16.64 24.52 1.37
C GLU A 49 15.27 23.84 1.45
N LEU A 50 15.03 23.17 2.58
CA LEU A 50 13.72 22.59 2.85
C LEU A 50 12.71 23.73 2.71
N PRO A 51 11.65 23.56 1.91
CA PRO A 51 10.61 24.57 1.81
C PRO A 51 10.16 24.92 3.22
N LYS A 52 10.19 26.22 3.55
CA LYS A 52 9.72 26.69 4.85
C LYS A 52 8.27 26.27 4.94
N MET A 53 8.01 25.30 5.82
CA MET A 53 6.67 24.85 6.12
C MET A 53 5.95 26.05 6.73
N ASP A 54 5.04 26.65 5.97
CA ASP A 54 4.04 27.54 6.55
C ASP A 54 3.39 26.77 7.70
N LYS A 55 3.30 27.40 8.88
CA LYS A 55 2.75 26.78 10.08
C LYS A 55 1.45 26.09 9.70
N PRO A 56 1.30 24.78 9.93
CA PRO A 56 0.06 24.10 9.61
C PRO A 56 -1.05 24.82 10.35
N GLU A 57 -2.01 25.31 9.56
CA GLU A 57 -3.30 25.78 10.01
C GLU A 57 -3.82 24.78 11.07
N LEU A 58 -4.26 25.30 12.22
CA LEU A 58 -4.51 24.51 13.44
C LEU A 58 -5.15 23.17 13.10
N SER A 59 -4.42 22.08 13.35
CA SER A 59 -4.94 20.75 13.11
C SER A 59 -6.21 20.54 13.93
N LYS A 60 -7.31 20.14 13.29
CA LYS A 60 -8.60 19.81 13.94
C LYS A 60 -8.52 18.55 14.80
N ILE A 61 -7.45 17.76 14.70
CA ILE A 61 -7.11 16.65 15.59
C ILE A 61 -6.70 17.20 16.95
N ASN A 62 -7.36 16.71 18.00
CA ASN A 62 -6.94 16.98 19.35
C ASN A 62 -5.83 16.00 19.72
N VAL A 63 -4.59 16.48 19.62
CA VAL A 63 -3.35 15.74 19.89
C VAL A 63 -3.33 15.06 21.27
N GLY A 64 -4.13 15.54 22.22
CA GLY A 64 -4.26 14.92 23.54
C GLY A 64 -5.19 13.71 23.56
N THR A 65 -6.35 13.79 22.91
CA THR A 65 -7.38 12.75 22.96
C THR A 65 -7.24 11.69 21.88
N ASP A 66 -6.87 12.10 20.66
CA ASP A 66 -6.79 11.20 19.51
C ASP A 66 -5.46 10.46 19.41
N LEU A 67 -4.40 11.05 19.95
CA LEU A 67 -3.07 10.47 20.04
C LEU A 67 -2.65 10.39 21.52
N PRO A 68 -3.17 9.41 22.27
CA PRO A 68 -2.81 9.26 23.69
C PRO A 68 -1.32 8.96 23.85
N ASN A 69 -0.78 9.31 25.02
CA ASN A 69 0.59 8.90 25.37
C ASN A 69 0.65 7.38 25.55
N PHE A 70 1.78 6.79 25.21
CA PHE A 70 2.00 5.37 25.41
C PHE A 70 1.92 5.00 26.91
N PRO A 71 1.48 3.78 27.25
CA PRO A 71 1.50 3.31 28.62
C PRO A 71 2.95 3.21 29.12
N PRO A 72 3.17 3.43 30.43
CA PRO A 72 4.51 3.40 31.00
C PRO A 72 5.11 2.00 30.90
N GLY A 73 6.42 1.91 30.64
CA GLY A 73 7.10 0.63 30.48
C GLY A 73 8.61 0.74 30.30
N PRO A 74 9.31 -0.40 30.15
CA PRO A 74 10.77 -0.44 30.05
C PRO A 74 11.33 0.32 28.82
N LEU A 75 10.47 0.61 27.84
CA LEU A 75 10.85 1.36 26.64
C LEU A 75 10.79 2.88 26.81
N ASP A 76 10.26 3.40 27.91
CA ASP A 76 10.12 4.84 28.11
C ASP A 76 11.46 5.57 28.18
N GLN A 77 12.48 4.89 28.73
CA GLN A 77 13.85 5.41 28.75
C GLN A 77 14.35 5.75 27.34
N TYR A 78 13.93 4.98 26.33
CA TYR A 78 14.31 5.21 24.94
C TYR A 78 13.42 6.27 24.28
N ARG A 79 12.11 6.27 24.55
CA ARG A 79 11.18 7.28 24.04
C ARG A 79 11.56 8.70 24.49
N GLY A 80 12.03 8.85 25.72
CA GLY A 80 12.47 10.14 26.28
C GLY A 80 13.77 10.69 25.68
N ARG A 81 14.52 9.91 24.90
CA ARG A 81 15.73 10.37 24.19
C ARG A 81 15.43 11.07 22.88
N ALA A 82 14.19 11.04 22.40
CA ALA A 82 13.80 11.71 21.16
C ALA A 82 13.93 13.23 21.30
N SER A 83 14.55 13.88 20.32
CA SER A 83 14.71 15.34 20.28
C SER A 83 13.47 16.09 19.77
N PHE A 84 12.44 15.36 19.31
CA PHE A 84 11.23 15.92 18.71
C PHE A 84 9.97 15.22 19.22
N ASP A 85 8.83 15.90 19.10
CA ASP A 85 7.51 15.36 19.44
C ASP A 85 7.01 14.42 18.34
N TRP A 86 6.83 13.14 18.69
CA TRP A 86 6.35 12.11 17.77
C TRP A 86 4.94 12.41 17.22
N LYS A 87 4.09 13.11 17.99
CA LYS A 87 2.72 13.42 17.56
C LYS A 87 2.73 14.44 16.44
N ARG A 88 3.60 15.46 16.54
CA ARG A 88 3.85 16.41 15.46
C ARG A 88 4.46 15.75 14.24
N MET A 89 5.38 14.80 14.44
CA MET A 89 5.93 14.02 13.33
C MET A 89 4.83 13.20 12.62
N LYS A 90 3.90 12.59 13.36
CA LYS A 90 2.79 11.83 12.77
C LYS A 90 1.89 12.72 11.91
N LEU A 91 1.55 13.92 12.39
CA LEU A 91 0.78 14.93 11.63
C LEU A 91 1.52 15.50 10.44
N PHE A 92 2.86 15.45 10.44
CA PHE A 92 3.68 15.87 9.31
C PHE A 92 3.74 14.80 8.21
N ILE A 93 3.75 13.52 8.59
CA ILE A 93 3.84 12.40 7.64
C ILE A 93 2.49 12.08 7.00
N GLU A 94 1.41 12.13 7.77
CA GLU A 94 0.07 11.76 7.30
C GLU A 94 -0.86 12.98 7.26
N ASP A 95 -1.69 13.06 6.22
CA ASP A 95 -2.76 14.05 6.15
C ASP A 95 -3.72 13.84 7.33
N GLU A 96 -4.03 14.95 8.01
CA GLU A 96 -4.85 14.98 9.21
C GLU A 96 -6.23 14.34 9.00
N ARG A 97 -6.85 14.62 7.85
CA ARG A 97 -8.17 14.07 7.49
C ARG A 97 -8.11 12.54 7.38
N LEU A 98 -7.06 12.00 6.78
CA LEU A 98 -6.86 10.55 6.63
C LEU A 98 -6.45 9.90 7.94
N LEU A 99 -5.62 10.58 8.75
CA LEU A 99 -5.23 10.11 10.07
C LEU A 99 -6.45 9.97 10.99
N LYS A 100 -7.35 10.95 10.98
CA LYS A 100 -8.61 10.87 11.74
C LYS A 100 -9.45 9.67 11.31
N PHE A 101 -9.63 9.48 10.00
CA PHE A 101 -10.32 8.31 9.47
C PHE A 101 -9.67 6.99 9.91
N LYS A 102 -8.33 6.88 9.84
CA LYS A 102 -7.59 5.70 10.32
C LYS A 102 -7.88 5.44 11.81
N LEU A 103 -7.78 6.47 12.66
CA LEU A 103 -8.02 6.35 14.10
C LEU A 103 -9.46 5.91 14.42
N ASP A 104 -10.46 6.41 13.69
CA ASP A 104 -11.85 6.00 13.89
C ASP A 104 -12.07 4.53 13.52
N VAL A 105 -11.44 4.06 12.43
CA VAL A 105 -11.45 2.65 12.04
C VAL A 105 -10.77 1.78 13.11
N TRP A 106 -9.61 2.20 13.62
CA TRP A 106 -8.90 1.46 14.68
C TRP A 106 -9.73 1.35 15.96
N LYS A 107 -10.28 2.47 16.44
CA LYS A 107 -11.17 2.48 17.62
C LYS A 107 -12.36 1.54 17.42
N LYS A 108 -12.91 1.46 16.21
CA LYS A 108 -14.02 0.56 15.89
C LYS A 108 -13.60 -0.91 15.85
N MET A 109 -12.41 -1.21 15.35
CA MET A 109 -11.86 -2.57 15.39
C MET A 109 -11.54 -3.01 16.82
N GLU A 110 -11.02 -2.10 17.64
CA GLU A 110 -10.75 -2.34 19.07
C GLU A 110 -12.01 -2.60 19.88
N SER A 111 -13.14 -1.92 19.55
CA SER A 111 -14.40 -2.13 20.26
C SER A 111 -14.98 -3.54 20.09
N ASP A 112 -14.62 -4.23 19.00
CA ASP A 112 -15.13 -5.55 18.64
C ASP A 112 -14.16 -6.68 19.02
N SER A 113 -13.55 -6.53 20.20
CA SER A 113 -12.83 -7.62 20.87
C SER A 113 -13.78 -8.79 21.15
N PRO A 114 -13.38 -10.06 20.88
CA PRO A 114 -12.02 -10.58 20.65
C PRO A 114 -11.61 -10.77 19.18
N LEU A 115 -12.46 -10.42 18.19
CA LEU A 115 -12.26 -10.84 16.79
C LEU A 115 -10.96 -10.26 16.18
N PHE A 116 -10.67 -8.99 16.49
CA PHE A 116 -9.48 -8.28 16.02
C PHE A 116 -8.29 -8.37 16.98
N GLN A 117 -8.40 -9.14 18.07
CA GLN A 117 -7.26 -9.40 18.92
C GLN A 117 -6.29 -10.37 18.21
N HIS A 118 -5.00 -10.07 18.25
CA HIS A 118 -3.98 -10.99 17.74
C HIS A 118 -3.95 -12.26 18.60
N PRO A 119 -3.93 -13.45 17.99
CA PRO A 119 -3.87 -14.70 18.74
C PRO A 119 -2.52 -14.81 19.46
N GLN A 120 -2.52 -15.36 20.67
CA GLN A 120 -1.30 -15.54 21.47
C GLN A 120 -0.38 -16.62 20.89
N ASN A 121 -0.97 -17.61 20.23
CA ASN A 121 -0.27 -18.71 19.56
C ASN A 121 -0.44 -18.58 18.06
N THR A 122 0.52 -19.11 17.30
CA THR A 122 0.41 -19.21 15.84
C THR A 122 -0.74 -20.17 15.49
N PRO A 123 -1.82 -19.69 14.85
CA PRO A 123 -2.93 -20.54 14.46
C PRO A 123 -2.51 -21.50 13.33
N THR A 124 -3.26 -22.57 13.16
CA THR A 124 -3.13 -23.40 11.95
C THR A 124 -3.55 -22.61 10.70
N LEU A 125 -3.11 -23.05 9.52
CA LEU A 125 -3.45 -22.35 8.27
C LEU A 125 -4.96 -22.23 8.03
N ASP A 126 -5.71 -23.30 8.35
CA ASP A 126 -7.16 -23.32 8.15
C ASP A 126 -7.90 -22.44 9.17
N GLU A 127 -7.43 -22.42 10.41
CA GLU A 127 -7.94 -21.51 11.43
C GLU A 127 -7.67 -20.05 11.06
N TYR A 128 -6.46 -19.75 10.60
CA TYR A 128 -6.11 -18.41 10.14
C TYR A 128 -6.97 -17.94 8.96
N ARG A 129 -7.22 -18.82 7.98
CA ARG A 129 -8.13 -18.54 6.86
C ARG A 129 -9.55 -18.29 7.34
N ARG A 130 -10.07 -19.12 8.24
CA ARG A 130 -11.40 -18.97 8.84
C ARG A 130 -11.52 -17.64 9.59
N LEU A 131 -10.56 -17.31 10.43
CA LEU A 131 -10.51 -16.04 11.18
C LEU A 131 -10.46 -14.84 10.25
N THR A 132 -9.64 -14.90 9.19
CA THR A 132 -9.52 -13.84 8.19
C THR A 132 -10.86 -13.59 7.51
N THR A 133 -11.57 -14.64 7.08
CA THR A 133 -12.90 -14.51 6.47
C THR A 133 -13.90 -13.87 7.44
N LEU A 134 -13.93 -14.29 8.72
CA LEU A 134 -14.80 -13.68 9.73
C LEU A 134 -14.51 -12.18 9.91
N ARG A 135 -13.22 -11.79 9.93
CA ARG A 135 -12.80 -10.39 10.05
C ARG A 135 -13.22 -9.57 8.83
N VAL A 136 -13.05 -10.09 7.61
CA VAL A 136 -13.48 -9.41 6.38
C VAL A 136 -14.99 -9.15 6.39
N ASN A 137 -15.78 -10.17 6.74
CA ASN A 137 -17.23 -10.02 6.82
C ASN A 137 -17.61 -8.95 7.85
N ARG A 138 -16.94 -8.95 9.01
CA ARG A 138 -17.17 -7.95 10.05
C ARG A 138 -16.80 -6.53 9.62
N ILE A 139 -15.66 -6.35 8.95
CA ILE A 139 -15.25 -5.06 8.40
C ILE A 139 -16.28 -4.52 7.41
N ARG A 140 -16.84 -5.41 6.60
CA ARG A 140 -17.85 -5.04 5.62
C ARG A 140 -19.16 -4.64 6.29
N ASP A 141 -19.56 -5.31 7.37
CA ASP A 141 -20.75 -4.92 8.15
C ASP A 141 -20.65 -3.50 8.72
N TYR A 142 -19.45 -3.03 9.07
CA TYR A 142 -19.27 -1.65 9.51
C TYR A 142 -19.46 -0.64 8.39
N ASN A 143 -19.25 -1.06 7.14
CA ASN A 143 -19.35 -0.21 5.95
C ASN A 143 -18.62 1.13 6.13
N PHE A 144 -17.32 1.08 6.45
CA PHE A 144 -16.52 2.27 6.77
C PHE A 144 -16.48 3.33 5.68
N VAL A 145 -16.64 2.91 4.42
CA VAL A 145 -16.60 3.80 3.26
C VAL A 145 -17.82 3.51 2.39
N PRO A 146 -19.00 4.04 2.77
CA PRO A 146 -20.17 3.98 1.92
C PRO A 146 -19.93 4.80 0.63
N LEU A 147 -20.75 4.59 -0.39
CA LEU A 147 -20.53 5.14 -1.73
C LEU A 147 -20.47 6.68 -1.75
N ASP A 148 -21.31 7.33 -0.96
CA ASP A 148 -21.31 8.78 -0.75
C ASP A 148 -19.96 9.28 -0.22
N VAL A 149 -19.43 8.63 0.84
CA VAL A 149 -18.12 8.96 1.40
C VAL A 149 -16.98 8.68 0.41
N ALA A 150 -17.10 7.61 -0.39
CA ALA A 150 -16.13 7.28 -1.43
C ALA A 150 -16.09 8.33 -2.55
N ILE A 151 -17.25 8.90 -2.90
CA ILE A 151 -17.37 9.96 -3.92
C ILE A 151 -16.81 11.27 -3.38
N GLU A 152 -17.10 11.62 -2.13
CA GLU A 152 -16.56 12.82 -1.48
C GLU A 152 -15.04 12.77 -1.32
N ASP A 153 -14.49 11.60 -0.96
CA ASP A 153 -13.06 11.41 -0.75
C ASP A 153 -12.57 10.09 -1.36
N PRO A 154 -12.12 10.10 -2.62
CA PRO A 154 -11.71 8.88 -3.32
C PRO A 154 -10.44 8.26 -2.74
N ILE A 155 -9.74 8.94 -1.82
CA ILE A 155 -8.53 8.42 -1.16
C ILE A 155 -8.88 7.52 0.05
N LYS A 156 -10.08 7.67 0.66
CA LYS A 156 -10.49 6.84 1.81
C LYS A 156 -10.58 5.35 1.51
N PRO A 157 -11.15 4.87 0.38
CA PRO A 157 -11.13 3.45 0.03
C PRO A 157 -9.71 2.86 0.00
N LEU A 158 -8.75 3.59 -0.60
CA LEU A 158 -7.35 3.18 -0.63
C LEU A 158 -6.72 3.20 0.77
N THR A 159 -7.03 4.23 1.56
CA THR A 159 -6.55 4.37 2.93
C THR A 159 -7.03 3.22 3.81
N LEU A 160 -8.26 2.75 3.63
CA LEU A 160 -8.80 1.58 4.33
C LEU A 160 -8.00 0.32 3.98
N ILE A 161 -7.72 0.06 2.69
CA ILE A 161 -6.93 -1.11 2.26
C ILE A 161 -5.52 -1.08 2.89
N ILE A 162 -4.88 0.09 2.90
CA ILE A 162 -3.56 0.28 3.51
C ILE A 162 -3.61 0.06 5.02
N LEU A 163 -4.62 0.61 5.70
CA LEU A 163 -4.82 0.40 7.14
C LEU A 163 -5.00 -1.09 7.47
N LEU A 164 -5.82 -1.80 6.69
CA LEU A 164 -6.02 -3.24 6.88
C LEU A 164 -4.72 -4.01 6.63
N TYR A 165 -3.86 -3.53 5.73
CA TYR A 165 -2.55 -4.13 5.47
C TYR A 165 -1.57 -3.90 6.62
N GLU A 166 -1.62 -2.72 7.26
CA GLU A 166 -0.86 -2.42 8.49
C GLU A 166 -1.26 -3.36 9.65
N TYR A 167 -2.52 -3.80 9.69
CA TYR A 167 -2.99 -4.83 10.63
C TYR A 167 -2.52 -6.24 10.22
N ASP A 168 -2.94 -6.69 9.04
CA ASP A 168 -2.64 -8.02 8.52
C ASP A 168 -2.76 -8.05 6.99
N ALA A 169 -1.69 -8.48 6.32
CA ALA A 169 -1.63 -8.52 4.86
C ALA A 169 -2.71 -9.42 4.24
N SER A 170 -3.01 -10.57 4.87
CA SER A 170 -4.02 -11.51 4.35
C SER A 170 -5.42 -10.93 4.44
N LEU A 171 -5.72 -10.21 5.52
CA LEU A 171 -6.99 -9.50 5.71
C LEU A 171 -7.21 -8.45 4.62
N SER A 172 -6.19 -7.63 4.39
CA SER A 172 -6.23 -6.59 3.34
C SER A 172 -6.49 -7.19 1.96
N LEU A 173 -5.78 -8.26 1.59
CA LEU A 173 -5.95 -8.91 0.28
C LEU A 173 -7.32 -9.57 0.14
N LYS A 174 -7.79 -10.25 1.19
CA LYS A 174 -9.10 -10.92 1.20
C LYS A 174 -10.25 -9.90 1.09
N TYR A 175 -10.05 -8.66 1.51
CA TYR A 175 -10.98 -7.55 1.31
C TYR A 175 -10.80 -6.89 -0.08
N ALA A 176 -9.59 -6.50 -0.44
CA ALA A 176 -9.31 -5.68 -1.62
C ALA A 176 -9.58 -6.38 -2.96
N ILE A 177 -9.35 -7.69 -3.05
CA ILE A 177 -9.55 -8.43 -4.30
C ILE A 177 -11.04 -8.53 -4.70
N PRO A 178 -11.93 -9.10 -3.87
CA PRO A 178 -13.33 -9.23 -4.23
C PRO A 178 -14.06 -7.88 -4.27
N PHE A 179 -13.77 -6.96 -3.35
CA PHE A 179 -14.56 -5.73 -3.21
C PHE A 179 -13.92 -4.51 -3.88
N GLY A 180 -12.58 -4.49 -3.99
CA GLY A 180 -11.87 -3.43 -4.72
C GLY A 180 -11.70 -3.79 -6.19
N PHE A 181 -10.93 -4.83 -6.47
CA PHE A 181 -10.51 -5.15 -7.84
C PHE A 181 -11.64 -5.70 -8.71
N PHE A 182 -12.35 -6.73 -8.25
CA PHE A 182 -13.40 -7.36 -9.05
C PHE A 182 -14.55 -6.39 -9.34
N PHE A 183 -14.99 -5.64 -8.33
CA PHE A 183 -16.01 -4.61 -8.48
C PHE A 183 -15.59 -3.52 -9.49
N ASN A 184 -14.38 -2.97 -9.34
CA ASN A 184 -13.89 -1.93 -10.25
C ASN A 184 -13.67 -2.46 -11.69
N ALA A 185 -13.21 -3.71 -11.84
CA ALA A 185 -13.04 -4.32 -13.15
C ALA A 185 -14.39 -4.50 -13.87
N LEU A 186 -15.43 -4.93 -13.14
CA LEU A 186 -16.78 -5.03 -13.70
C LEU A 186 -17.37 -3.66 -14.06
N LEU A 187 -17.15 -2.63 -13.25
CA LEU A 187 -17.62 -1.28 -13.59
C LEU A 187 -16.89 -0.70 -14.81
N ALA A 188 -15.58 -0.96 -14.94
CA ALA A 188 -14.77 -0.40 -16.02
C ALA A 188 -14.93 -1.16 -17.36
N LEU A 189 -15.08 -2.48 -17.31
CA LEU A 189 -15.05 -3.36 -18.48
C LEU A 189 -16.38 -4.10 -18.72
N GLY A 190 -17.33 -3.98 -17.80
CA GLY A 190 -18.59 -4.71 -17.84
C GLY A 190 -19.51 -4.25 -18.96
N GLN A 191 -20.28 -5.21 -19.49
CA GLN A 191 -21.42 -4.94 -20.35
C GLN A 191 -22.70 -4.98 -19.51
N PRO A 192 -23.85 -4.46 -19.99
CA PRO A 192 -25.10 -4.44 -19.22
C PRO A 192 -25.54 -5.80 -18.67
N LYS A 193 -25.23 -6.89 -19.39
CA LYS A 193 -25.48 -8.27 -18.94
C LYS A 193 -24.67 -8.70 -17.70
N HIS A 194 -23.55 -8.05 -17.40
CA HIS A 194 -22.71 -8.37 -16.26
C HIS A 194 -23.14 -7.65 -14.97
N LEU A 195 -24.12 -6.74 -15.05
CA LEU A 195 -24.58 -5.96 -13.91
C LEU A 195 -25.23 -6.84 -12.83
N GLU A 196 -25.81 -7.99 -13.21
CA GLU A 196 -26.33 -8.96 -12.25
C GLU A 196 -25.27 -9.50 -11.27
N PHE A 197 -24.01 -9.58 -11.72
CA PHE A 197 -22.90 -10.01 -10.88
C PHE A 197 -22.43 -8.93 -9.91
N LEU A 198 -22.62 -7.65 -10.24
CA LEU A 198 -22.34 -6.54 -9.31
C LEU A 198 -23.30 -6.58 -8.13
N ASP A 199 -24.59 -6.75 -8.40
CA ASP A 199 -25.61 -6.88 -7.35
C ASP A 199 -25.37 -8.13 -6.50
N ALA A 200 -24.95 -9.23 -7.11
CA ALA A 200 -24.58 -10.45 -6.40
C ALA A 200 -23.34 -10.28 -5.53
N ALA A 201 -22.31 -9.58 -6.03
CA ALA A 201 -21.08 -9.30 -5.28
C ALA A 201 -21.33 -8.38 -4.08
N ASN A 202 -22.15 -7.34 -4.27
CA ASN A 202 -22.56 -6.44 -3.20
C ASN A 202 -23.42 -7.14 -2.14
N LYS A 203 -24.24 -8.11 -2.55
CA LYS A 203 -25.13 -8.89 -1.66
C LYS A 203 -24.52 -10.21 -1.17
N GLU A 204 -23.19 -10.38 -1.25
CA GLU A 204 -22.50 -11.53 -0.65
C GLU A 204 -22.82 -12.89 -1.29
N LYS A 205 -23.32 -12.94 -2.53
CA LYS A 205 -23.61 -14.21 -3.21
C LYS A 205 -22.40 -14.85 -3.88
N VAL A 206 -21.24 -14.20 -3.84
CA VAL A 206 -20.00 -14.65 -4.48
C VAL A 206 -18.84 -14.47 -3.50
N GLY A 207 -18.67 -15.41 -2.57
CA GLY A 207 -17.60 -15.38 -1.57
C GLY A 207 -17.61 -16.56 -0.63
#